data_AF-A0A229UGY5-F1
#
_entry.id   AF-A0A229UGY5-F1
#
_cell.length_a   1.000
_cell.length_b   1.000
_cell.length_c   1.000
_cell.angle_alpha   90.00
_cell.angle_beta   90.00
_cell.angle_gamma   90.00
#
_symmetry.space_group_name_H-M   'P 1'
#
loop_
_entity.id
_entity.type
_entity.pdbx_description
1 polymer ?
#
loop_
_entity_poly.entity_id
_entity_poly.type
_entity_poly.pdbx_seq_one_letter_code
_entity_poly.pdbx_strand_id
1 'polypeptide(L)'
;MIPSQLLPVFEWGPPSCIITSSKDGVPNIANLTRIWYVDGEHVAIANQFLNKTYSNLMEQPLAFMKIANPSDLFHWEIGVRYIRAETDGALFESLLQDIQMISWMAEAAVPAELRSVMIFKVLSLRKGVEESLHLTPSPETYGELLNALADSLGCSRLSYWVPVEGTADVKLLASRGVTGAGVQADAFDSMKRLALLVVGKRQVIRLGNIQSQVRYIHSIRSKPLGQDQPEVPNTLPAGPSSYLAVPILSFDTLIGMICCEASGGQAEAFDRLEDGFLLMLSSKLGETLAASASVAEQDYGPLFRQTIERVRLEWTKASEPFHTELSARERQVAIHVAQGHTNAQIAKILFVSPRTVTTHVERIFQKLQVSSRAVLTRYVMEKGLLTDHPDSDH
;
A
#
# COMPACT_ATOMS: atom_id res chain seq x y z
N MET A 1 -2.85 14.39 -8.12
CA MET A 1 -1.46 14.12 -8.52
C MET A 1 -1.27 12.65 -8.84
N ILE A 2 -0.40 12.32 -9.78
CA ILE A 2 -0.06 10.96 -10.19
C ILE A 2 0.86 10.34 -9.12
N PRO A 3 0.48 9.19 -8.51
CA PRO A 3 1.33 8.46 -7.56
C PRO A 3 2.66 8.02 -8.18
N SER A 4 3.76 8.12 -7.42
CA SER A 4 5.10 7.72 -7.87
C SER A 4 5.19 6.25 -8.30
N GLN A 5 4.37 5.38 -7.69
CA GLN A 5 4.27 3.96 -8.06
C GLN A 5 3.79 3.72 -9.49
N LEU A 6 3.14 4.69 -10.14
CA LEU A 6 2.69 4.58 -11.53
C LEU A 6 3.72 5.09 -12.54
N LEU A 7 4.77 5.80 -12.11
CA LEU A 7 5.80 6.30 -13.03
C LEU A 7 6.42 5.20 -13.91
N PRO A 8 6.78 4.01 -13.37
CA PRO A 8 7.31 2.93 -14.21
C PRO A 8 6.34 2.46 -15.29
N VAL A 9 5.04 2.55 -15.02
CA VAL A 9 3.97 2.18 -15.96
C VAL A 9 3.90 3.17 -17.13
N PHE A 10 4.12 4.46 -16.88
CA PHE A 10 4.21 5.45 -17.96
C PHE A 10 5.55 5.38 -18.71
N GLU A 11 6.61 4.83 -18.11
CA GLU A 11 7.93 4.67 -18.75
C GLU A 11 8.02 3.43 -19.65
N TRP A 12 7.50 2.29 -19.19
CA TRP A 12 7.69 0.99 -19.85
C TRP A 12 6.39 0.22 -20.05
N GLY A 13 5.25 0.90 -19.93
CA GLY A 13 3.94 0.27 -19.95
C GLY A 13 3.57 -0.36 -21.30
N PRO A 14 2.75 -1.43 -21.27
CA PRO A 14 2.20 -2.06 -22.46
C PRO A 14 1.19 -1.15 -23.21
N PRO A 15 0.73 -1.57 -24.40
CA PRO A 15 -0.28 -0.83 -25.16
C PRO A 15 -1.47 -0.42 -24.31
N SER A 16 -1.93 0.81 -24.50
CA SER A 16 -2.98 1.44 -23.72
C SER A 16 -4.18 1.75 -24.61
N CYS A 17 -5.29 2.24 -24.05
CA CYS A 17 -6.37 2.78 -24.87
C CYS A 17 -6.94 4.08 -24.29
N ILE A 18 -7.59 4.85 -25.14
CA ILE A 18 -8.41 6.01 -24.77
C ILE A 18 -9.85 5.76 -25.19
N ILE A 19 -10.77 6.07 -24.29
CA ILE A 19 -12.21 6.02 -24.47
C ILE A 19 -12.75 7.46 -24.44
N THR A 20 -13.41 7.86 -25.51
CA THR A 20 -14.12 9.13 -25.63
C THR A 20 -15.57 8.89 -26.01
N SER A 21 -16.42 9.90 -25.91
CA SER A 21 -17.80 9.86 -26.42
C SER A 21 -18.09 11.07 -27.30
N SER A 22 -18.93 10.88 -28.31
CA SER A 22 -19.52 12.03 -29.04
C SER A 22 -20.48 12.80 -28.13
N LYS A 23 -20.91 13.99 -28.57
CA LYS A 23 -21.97 14.74 -27.90
C LYS A 23 -23.26 13.93 -27.66
N ASP A 24 -23.60 13.04 -28.58
CA ASP A 24 -24.78 12.15 -28.49
C ASP A 24 -24.55 10.90 -27.63
N GLY A 25 -23.38 10.78 -26.99
CA GLY A 25 -23.05 9.69 -26.08
C GLY A 25 -22.53 8.41 -26.77
N VAL A 26 -22.25 8.43 -28.07
CA VAL A 26 -21.70 7.26 -28.78
C VAL A 26 -20.24 7.07 -28.37
N PRO A 27 -19.87 5.93 -27.76
CA PRO A 27 -18.50 5.69 -27.32
C PRO A 27 -17.57 5.40 -28.49
N ASN A 28 -16.32 5.81 -28.35
CA ASN A 28 -15.22 5.54 -29.27
C ASN A 28 -14.00 5.10 -28.46
N ILE A 29 -13.43 3.95 -28.82
CA ILE A 29 -12.21 3.43 -28.21
C ILE A 29 -11.10 3.44 -29.25
N ALA A 30 -9.95 4.01 -28.89
CA ALA A 30 -8.78 3.99 -29.74
C ALA A 30 -7.58 3.41 -28.98
N ASN A 31 -6.85 2.53 -29.66
CA ASN A 31 -5.61 1.99 -29.13
C ASN A 31 -4.51 3.05 -29.18
N LEU A 32 -3.71 3.07 -28.12
CA LEU A 32 -2.57 3.94 -27.95
C LEU A 32 -1.33 3.06 -27.88
N THR A 33 -0.27 3.50 -28.58
CA THR A 33 1.05 2.90 -28.44
C THR A 33 1.53 3.00 -26.99
N ARG A 34 1.31 4.16 -26.36
CA ARG A 34 1.72 4.47 -25.00
C ARG A 34 1.03 5.74 -24.48
N ILE A 35 1.07 5.94 -23.16
CA ILE A 35 0.73 7.19 -22.47
C ILE A 35 2.02 7.71 -21.82
N TRP A 36 2.39 8.96 -22.11
CA TRP A 36 3.60 9.59 -21.57
C TRP A 36 3.27 10.42 -20.34
N TYR A 37 4.10 10.29 -19.31
CA TYR A 37 4.08 11.17 -18.16
C TYR A 37 4.67 12.54 -18.56
N VAL A 38 3.98 13.63 -18.20
CA VAL A 38 4.47 15.01 -18.44
C VAL A 38 4.93 15.63 -17.11
N ASP A 39 4.04 15.62 -16.12
CA ASP A 39 4.31 16.11 -14.77
C ASP A 39 3.31 15.49 -13.77
N GLY A 40 3.35 15.93 -12.52
CA GLY A 40 2.53 15.37 -11.45
C GLY A 40 1.01 15.47 -11.66
N GLU A 41 0.52 16.26 -12.61
CA GLU A 41 -0.89 16.41 -12.94
C GLU A 41 -1.24 16.10 -14.41
N HIS A 42 -0.26 15.96 -15.29
CA HIS A 42 -0.48 15.87 -16.73
C HIS A 42 0.11 14.61 -17.37
N VAL A 43 -0.62 14.11 -18.36
CA VAL A 43 -0.20 13.02 -19.26
C VAL A 43 -0.38 13.44 -20.71
N ALA A 44 0.38 12.80 -21.60
CA ALA A 44 0.37 13.06 -23.02
C ALA A 44 0.17 11.77 -23.83
N ILE A 45 -0.47 11.89 -24.99
CA ILE A 45 -0.56 10.80 -25.97
C ILE A 45 -0.18 11.30 -27.36
N ALA A 46 0.40 10.40 -28.14
CA ALA A 46 0.74 10.64 -29.53
C ALA A 46 -0.50 10.55 -30.43
N ASN A 47 -0.79 11.63 -31.16
CA ASN A 47 -1.81 11.63 -32.20
C ASN A 47 -1.20 11.24 -33.55
N GLN A 48 -1.24 9.95 -33.87
CA GLN A 48 -0.75 9.43 -35.15
C GLN A 48 -1.90 9.26 -36.15
N PHE A 49 -3.08 8.81 -35.69
CA PHE A 49 -4.29 8.65 -36.52
C PHE A 49 -5.60 8.78 -35.72
N LEU A 50 -5.64 9.61 -34.66
CA LEU A 50 -6.75 9.64 -33.69
C LEU A 50 -7.88 10.63 -34.08
N ASN A 51 -8.31 10.63 -35.34
CA ASN A 51 -9.25 11.62 -35.88
C ASN A 51 -10.59 11.66 -35.12
N LYS A 52 -11.23 10.50 -34.91
CA LYS A 52 -12.53 10.43 -34.21
C LYS A 52 -12.40 10.79 -32.73
N THR A 53 -11.31 10.34 -32.09
CA THR A 53 -10.97 10.71 -30.71
C THR A 53 -10.81 12.23 -30.58
N TYR A 54 -10.06 12.87 -31.48
CA TYR A 54 -9.85 14.31 -31.47
C TYR A 54 -11.17 15.07 -31.66
N SER A 55 -12.00 14.67 -32.64
CA SER A 55 -13.33 15.25 -32.86
C SER A 55 -14.20 15.17 -31.60
N ASN A 56 -14.25 14.01 -30.95
CA ASN A 56 -15.01 13.83 -29.71
C ASN A 56 -14.47 14.74 -28.59
N LEU A 57 -13.16 14.90 -28.47
CA LEU A 57 -12.53 15.75 -27.44
C LEU A 57 -12.80 17.25 -27.62
N MET A 58 -12.98 17.71 -28.86
CA MET A 58 -13.37 19.11 -29.13
C MET A 58 -14.81 19.41 -28.69
N GLU A 59 -15.69 18.41 -28.73
CA GLU A 59 -17.09 18.54 -28.29
C GLU A 59 -17.21 18.31 -26.78
N GLN A 60 -16.53 17.27 -26.26
CA GLN A 60 -16.54 16.87 -24.88
C GLN A 60 -15.10 16.58 -24.42
N PRO A 61 -14.47 17.49 -23.66
CA PRO A 61 -13.06 17.40 -23.32
C PRO A 61 -12.77 16.35 -22.24
N LEU A 62 -13.67 15.41 -21.97
CA LEU A 62 -13.51 14.37 -20.96
C LEU A 62 -13.29 13.03 -21.64
N ALA A 63 -12.36 12.24 -21.10
CA ALA A 63 -12.04 10.91 -21.58
C ALA A 63 -11.62 9.99 -20.43
N PHE A 64 -11.62 8.70 -20.71
CA PHE A 64 -10.93 7.71 -19.89
C PHE A 64 -9.75 7.16 -20.65
N MET A 65 -8.65 6.89 -19.96
CA MET A 65 -7.54 6.10 -20.49
C MET A 65 -7.41 4.83 -19.66
N LYS A 66 -7.05 3.71 -20.30
CA LYS A 66 -6.68 2.48 -19.61
C LYS A 66 -5.22 2.17 -19.87
N ILE A 67 -4.47 1.90 -18.80
CA ILE A 67 -3.07 1.46 -18.86
C ILE A 67 -2.90 0.20 -18.02
N ALA A 68 -2.30 -0.85 -18.57
CA ALA A 68 -2.05 -2.07 -17.80
C ALA A 68 -0.77 -1.93 -16.99
N ASN A 69 -0.79 -2.36 -15.73
CA ASN A 69 0.41 -2.47 -14.92
C ASN A 69 1.00 -3.88 -15.06
N PRO A 70 2.18 -4.04 -15.69
CA PRO A 70 2.75 -5.36 -15.92
C PRO A 70 3.17 -6.08 -14.61
N SER A 71 3.34 -5.36 -13.49
CA SER A 71 3.73 -5.98 -12.23
C SER A 71 2.60 -6.70 -11.50
N ASP A 72 1.34 -6.32 -11.76
CA ASP A 72 0.18 -6.87 -11.05
C ASP A 72 -0.97 -7.32 -11.98
N LEU A 73 -0.81 -7.19 -13.30
CA LEU A 73 -1.78 -7.58 -14.34
C LEU A 73 -3.13 -6.84 -14.26
N PHE A 74 -3.27 -5.81 -13.42
CA PHE A 74 -4.47 -4.99 -13.38
C PHE A 74 -4.34 -3.81 -14.33
N HIS A 75 -5.47 -3.37 -14.86
CA HIS A 75 -5.56 -2.11 -15.58
C HIS A 75 -5.69 -0.96 -14.59
N TRP A 76 -5.30 0.25 -14.99
CA TRP A 76 -5.62 1.50 -14.31
C TRP A 76 -6.50 2.32 -15.24
N GLU A 77 -7.64 2.76 -14.72
CA GLU A 77 -8.51 3.74 -15.33
C GLU A 77 -8.08 5.15 -14.90
N ILE A 78 -7.75 5.97 -15.89
CA ILE A 78 -7.36 7.36 -15.70
C ILE A 78 -8.49 8.21 -16.27
N GLY A 79 -9.22 8.91 -15.40
CA GLY A 79 -10.15 9.94 -15.82
C GLY A 79 -9.37 11.19 -16.16
N VAL A 80 -9.54 11.72 -17.37
CA VAL A 80 -8.73 12.83 -17.88
C VAL A 80 -9.57 13.92 -18.53
N ARG A 81 -9.03 15.14 -18.54
CA ARG A 81 -9.56 16.26 -19.32
C ARG A 81 -8.55 16.70 -20.38
N TYR A 82 -8.96 16.77 -21.63
CA TYR A 82 -8.15 17.34 -22.71
C TYR A 82 -7.90 18.83 -22.47
N ILE A 83 -6.64 19.24 -22.61
CA ILE A 83 -6.19 20.62 -22.38
C ILE A 83 -5.79 21.29 -23.68
N ARG A 84 -4.88 20.66 -24.44
CA ARG A 84 -4.33 21.22 -25.69
C ARG A 84 -3.63 20.14 -26.52
N ALA A 85 -3.31 20.48 -27.76
CA ALA A 85 -2.42 19.73 -28.62
C ALA A 85 -1.19 20.59 -28.95
N GLU A 86 -0.02 19.97 -28.97
CA GLU A 86 1.25 20.58 -29.36
C GLU A 86 1.73 19.94 -30.67
N THR A 87 2.15 20.75 -31.63
CA THR A 87 2.66 20.32 -32.94
C THR A 87 4.16 20.59 -33.10
N ASP A 88 4.77 21.21 -32.09
CA ASP A 88 6.17 21.58 -32.01
C ASP A 88 6.56 21.71 -30.53
N GLY A 89 7.84 21.95 -30.27
CA GLY A 89 8.38 22.14 -28.92
C GLY A 89 9.01 20.89 -28.32
N ALA A 90 9.62 21.04 -27.13
CA ALA A 90 10.49 20.01 -26.55
C ALA A 90 9.78 18.67 -26.32
N LEU A 91 8.51 18.69 -25.87
CA LEU A 91 7.73 17.48 -25.67
C LEU A 91 7.40 16.79 -27.00
N PHE A 92 7.00 17.55 -28.02
CA PHE A 92 6.73 17.04 -29.36
C PHE A 92 7.98 16.37 -29.97
N GLU A 93 9.12 17.06 -29.93
CA GLU A 93 10.40 16.53 -30.45
C GLU A 93 10.84 15.27 -29.71
N SER A 94 10.71 15.23 -28.38
CA SER A 94 11.04 14.05 -27.58
C SER A 94 10.16 12.85 -27.93
N LEU A 95 8.84 13.05 -28.05
CA LEU A 95 7.91 11.96 -28.38
C LEU A 95 8.10 11.50 -29.83
N LEU A 96 8.41 12.40 -30.75
CA LEU A 96 8.72 12.05 -32.13
C LEU A 96 9.95 11.14 -32.19
N GLN A 97 11.02 11.45 -31.44
CA GLN A 97 12.21 10.61 -31.35
C GLN A 97 11.89 9.22 -30.78
N ASP A 98 11.13 9.14 -29.70
CA ASP A 98 10.69 7.87 -29.11
C ASP A 98 9.94 7.01 -30.14
N ILE A 99 8.98 7.61 -30.83
CA ILE A 99 8.16 6.94 -31.85
C ILE A 99 9.02 6.42 -33.00
N GLN A 100 9.97 7.22 -33.47
CA GLN A 100 10.86 6.86 -34.57
C GLN A 100 11.77 5.69 -34.17
N MET A 101 12.30 5.69 -32.94
CA MET A 101 13.10 4.58 -32.41
C MET A 101 12.30 3.29 -32.33
N ILE A 102 11.07 3.35 -31.78
CA ILE A 102 10.19 2.17 -31.69
C ILE A 102 9.86 1.64 -33.09
N SER A 103 9.55 2.54 -34.03
CA SER A 103 9.24 2.17 -35.42
C SER A 103 10.42 1.49 -36.12
N TRP A 104 11.64 1.98 -35.87
CA TRP A 104 12.87 1.39 -36.39
C TRP A 104 13.14 0.00 -35.80
N MET A 105 13.00 -0.15 -34.48
CA MET A 105 13.17 -1.45 -33.81
C MET A 105 12.13 -2.49 -34.24
N ALA A 106 10.93 -2.04 -34.60
CA ALA A 106 9.84 -2.90 -35.07
C ALA A 106 9.92 -3.25 -36.58
N GLU A 107 10.98 -2.83 -37.28
CA GLU A 107 11.16 -2.99 -38.74
C GLU A 107 9.94 -2.47 -39.54
N ALA A 108 9.31 -1.40 -39.05
CA ALA A 108 8.13 -0.85 -39.71
C ALA A 108 8.49 -0.29 -41.09
N ALA A 109 7.73 -0.68 -42.13
CA ALA A 109 7.96 -0.27 -43.51
C ALA A 109 7.81 1.25 -43.75
N VAL A 110 7.09 1.95 -42.86
CA VAL A 110 6.89 3.40 -42.90
C VAL A 110 7.11 3.96 -41.50
N PRO A 111 7.96 4.99 -41.31
CA PRO A 111 8.12 5.66 -40.03
C PRO A 111 6.78 6.24 -39.57
N ALA A 112 6.39 5.99 -38.31
CA ALA A 112 5.14 6.51 -37.79
C ALA A 112 5.19 8.05 -37.72
N GLU A 113 4.26 8.71 -38.41
CA GLU A 113 4.13 10.16 -38.43
C GLU A 113 3.42 10.64 -37.16
N LEU A 114 3.99 11.62 -36.45
CA LEU A 114 3.38 12.26 -35.29
C LEU A 114 2.72 13.56 -35.73
N ARG A 115 1.38 13.62 -35.70
CA ARG A 115 0.64 14.84 -36.10
C ARG A 115 0.60 15.88 -34.98
N SER A 116 0.46 15.42 -33.74
CA SER A 116 0.46 16.26 -32.54
C SER A 116 0.65 15.42 -31.29
N VAL A 117 1.09 16.06 -30.22
CA VAL A 117 1.05 15.54 -28.85
C VAL A 117 -0.18 16.13 -28.15
N MET A 118 -1.12 15.27 -27.77
CA MET A 118 -2.31 15.71 -27.04
C MET A 118 -2.07 15.62 -25.54
N ILE A 119 -2.26 16.73 -24.83
CA ILE A 119 -1.99 16.87 -23.39
C ILE A 119 -3.29 16.89 -22.62
N PHE A 120 -3.29 16.14 -21.53
CA PHE A 120 -4.45 15.95 -20.68
C PHE A 120 -4.10 16.21 -19.23
N LYS A 121 -5.03 16.83 -18.50
CA LYS A 121 -5.00 16.91 -17.04
C LYS A 121 -5.64 15.65 -16.47
N VAL A 122 -4.97 15.00 -15.52
CA VAL A 122 -5.50 13.87 -14.77
C VAL A 122 -6.51 14.37 -13.75
N LEU A 123 -7.74 13.87 -13.84
CA LEU A 123 -8.84 14.18 -12.91
C LEU A 123 -9.00 13.09 -11.84
N SER A 124 -8.85 11.83 -12.21
CA SER A 124 -9.00 10.69 -11.31
C SER A 124 -8.14 9.52 -11.74
N LEU A 125 -7.71 8.72 -10.78
CA LEU A 125 -7.00 7.46 -11.00
C LEU A 125 -7.74 6.38 -10.22
N ARG A 126 -8.04 5.27 -10.89
CA ARG A 126 -8.60 4.06 -10.27
C ARG A 126 -7.87 2.87 -10.82
N LYS A 127 -7.45 1.92 -9.97
CA LYS A 127 -7.02 0.61 -10.47
C LYS A 127 -8.29 -0.11 -10.94
N GLY A 128 -8.36 -0.37 -12.24
CA GLY A 128 -9.40 -1.15 -12.88
C GLY A 128 -9.38 -2.57 -12.35
N VAL A 129 -10.32 -2.85 -11.45
CA VAL A 129 -10.72 -4.19 -11.06
C VAL A 129 -11.76 -4.62 -12.08
N GLU A 130 -11.35 -4.98 -13.30
CA GLU A 130 -12.32 -5.36 -14.34
C GLU A 130 -13.04 -6.67 -13.93
N GLU A 131 -14.38 -6.64 -13.97
CA GLU A 131 -15.35 -7.73 -13.71
C GLU A 131 -15.39 -8.41 -12.32
N SER A 132 -14.34 -8.32 -11.49
CA SER A 132 -14.38 -8.94 -10.15
C SER A 132 -15.29 -8.21 -9.15
N LEU A 133 -15.78 -7.00 -9.48
CA LEU A 133 -16.75 -6.26 -8.64
C LEU A 133 -18.13 -6.94 -8.54
N HIS A 134 -18.40 -7.97 -9.35
CA HIS A 134 -19.64 -8.77 -9.25
C HIS A 134 -19.44 -10.20 -8.76
N LEU A 135 -18.20 -10.66 -8.66
CA LEU A 135 -17.90 -11.92 -8.00
C LEU A 135 -17.70 -11.61 -6.53
N THR A 136 -18.80 -11.68 -5.78
CA THR A 136 -18.71 -11.70 -4.31
C THR A 136 -17.88 -12.93 -3.95
N PRO A 137 -16.79 -12.80 -3.17
CA PRO A 137 -16.04 -13.95 -2.72
C PRO A 137 -16.99 -14.96 -2.09
N SER A 138 -16.77 -16.24 -2.35
CA SER A 138 -17.60 -17.28 -1.75
C SER A 138 -17.51 -17.19 -0.21
N PRO A 139 -18.55 -17.57 0.54
CA PRO A 139 -18.51 -17.55 2.01
C PRO A 139 -17.28 -18.26 2.60
N GLU A 140 -16.83 -19.33 1.93
CA GLU A 140 -15.67 -20.16 2.32
C GLU A 140 -14.36 -19.36 2.26
N THR A 141 -14.26 -18.39 1.35
CA THR A 141 -13.09 -17.50 1.22
C THR A 141 -12.75 -16.83 2.54
N TYR A 142 -13.74 -16.32 3.26
CA TYR A 142 -13.53 -15.60 4.52
C TYR A 142 -13.06 -16.56 5.64
N GLY A 143 -13.52 -17.82 5.62
CA GLY A 143 -13.02 -18.85 6.53
C GLY A 143 -11.53 -19.12 6.33
N GLU A 144 -11.12 -19.33 5.08
CA GLU A 144 -9.71 -19.57 4.74
C GLU A 144 -8.81 -18.37 5.02
N LEU A 145 -9.30 -17.15 4.80
CA LEU A 145 -8.62 -15.93 5.21
C LEU A 145 -8.36 -15.92 6.74
N LEU A 146 -9.39 -16.18 7.54
CA LEU A 146 -9.25 -16.21 9.00
C LEU A 146 -8.33 -17.34 9.47
N ASN A 147 -8.32 -18.49 8.78
CA ASN A 147 -7.40 -19.59 9.05
C ASN A 147 -5.94 -19.16 8.82
N ALA A 148 -5.64 -18.59 7.66
CA ALA A 148 -4.30 -18.13 7.32
C ALA A 148 -3.79 -17.04 8.29
N LEU A 149 -4.67 -16.09 8.65
CA LEU A 149 -4.35 -15.04 9.61
C LEU A 149 -4.12 -15.55 11.03
N ALA A 150 -4.88 -16.55 11.47
CA ALA A 150 -4.73 -17.12 12.79
C ALA A 150 -3.30 -17.65 13.01
N ASP A 151 -2.80 -18.38 12.02
CA ASP A 151 -1.45 -18.96 12.04
C ASP A 151 -0.37 -17.87 12.02
N SER A 152 -0.53 -16.84 11.17
CA SER A 152 0.48 -15.78 11.01
C SER A 152 0.49 -14.74 12.13
N LEU A 153 -0.69 -14.32 12.62
CA LEU A 153 -0.80 -13.31 13.69
C LEU A 153 -0.70 -13.93 15.09
N GLY A 154 -0.78 -15.25 15.21
CA GLY A 154 -0.87 -15.94 16.50
C GLY A 154 -2.17 -15.65 17.23
N CYS A 155 -3.25 -15.44 16.48
CA CYS A 155 -4.58 -15.10 17.01
C CYS A 155 -5.49 -16.31 16.90
N SER A 156 -6.14 -16.71 17.99
CA SER A 156 -7.06 -17.87 17.97
C SER A 156 -8.53 -17.48 17.78
N ARG A 157 -8.87 -16.20 18.03
CA ARG A 157 -10.24 -15.68 17.95
C ARG A 157 -10.31 -14.53 16.97
N LEU A 158 -10.94 -14.76 15.82
CA LEU A 158 -11.06 -13.78 14.76
C LEU A 158 -12.49 -13.73 14.21
N SER A 159 -12.87 -12.58 13.67
CA SER A 159 -14.08 -12.39 12.90
C SER A 159 -13.86 -11.43 11.74
N TYR A 160 -14.59 -11.66 10.65
CA TYR A 160 -14.59 -10.80 9.47
C TYR A 160 -15.95 -10.14 9.31
N TRP A 161 -15.94 -8.82 9.21
CA TRP A 161 -17.14 -7.97 9.12
C TRP A 161 -17.12 -7.17 7.83
N VAL A 162 -18.30 -6.89 7.29
CA VAL A 162 -18.47 -5.97 6.15
C VAL A 162 -19.43 -4.84 6.50
N PRO A 163 -19.19 -3.61 6.02
CA PRO A 163 -20.17 -2.54 6.15
C PRO A 163 -21.44 -2.90 5.36
N VAL A 164 -22.60 -2.60 5.91
CA VAL A 164 -23.88 -2.74 5.21
C VAL A 164 -24.13 -1.47 4.41
N GLU A 165 -24.21 -1.61 3.09
CA GLU A 165 -24.35 -0.50 2.15
C GLU A 165 -25.53 0.43 2.51
N GLY A 166 -25.30 1.74 2.48
CA GLY A 166 -26.31 2.73 2.84
C GLY A 166 -26.62 2.85 4.34
N THR A 167 -25.91 2.13 5.22
CA THR A 167 -26.12 2.18 6.67
C THR A 167 -24.81 2.39 7.44
N ALA A 168 -24.92 2.68 8.74
CA ALA A 168 -23.79 2.69 9.67
C ALA A 168 -23.57 1.33 10.35
N ASP A 169 -24.25 0.27 9.90
CA ASP A 169 -24.17 -1.06 10.52
C ASP A 169 -23.18 -1.98 9.79
N VAL A 170 -22.90 -3.12 10.42
CA VAL A 170 -21.95 -4.13 9.96
C VAL A 170 -22.57 -5.51 9.99
N LYS A 171 -22.17 -6.36 9.03
CA LYS A 171 -22.59 -7.76 8.92
C LYS A 171 -21.40 -8.69 9.13
N LEU A 172 -21.57 -9.70 9.97
CA LEU A 172 -20.59 -10.78 10.15
C LEU A 172 -20.64 -11.71 8.94
N LEU A 173 -19.49 -11.99 8.32
CA LEU A 173 -19.38 -12.98 7.23
C LEU A 173 -18.70 -14.27 7.67
N ALA A 174 -17.71 -14.20 8.55
CA ALA A 174 -17.02 -15.37 9.08
C ALA A 174 -16.46 -15.14 10.48
N SER A 175 -16.24 -16.22 11.21
CA SER A 175 -15.55 -16.20 12.49
C SER A 175 -14.76 -17.49 12.71
N ARG A 176 -13.73 -17.41 13.55
CA ARG A 176 -12.87 -18.53 13.95
C ARG A 176 -12.61 -18.45 15.44
N GLY A 177 -12.83 -19.55 16.16
CA GLY A 177 -12.46 -19.71 17.57
C GLY A 177 -13.21 -18.81 18.58
N VAL A 178 -14.22 -18.07 18.14
CA VAL A 178 -15.03 -17.20 19.03
C VAL A 178 -15.85 -18.07 19.98
N THR A 179 -15.67 -17.85 21.28
CA THR A 179 -16.38 -18.61 22.32
C THR A 179 -17.86 -18.23 22.30
N GLY A 180 -18.75 -19.24 22.38
CA GLY A 180 -20.19 -19.01 22.34
C GLY A 180 -20.76 -18.77 20.94
N ALA A 181 -19.94 -18.77 19.88
CA ALA A 181 -20.44 -18.65 18.50
C ALA A 181 -21.47 -19.75 18.19
N GLY A 182 -22.64 -19.35 17.68
CA GLY A 182 -23.76 -20.25 17.39
C GLY A 182 -24.60 -20.71 18.59
N VAL A 183 -24.23 -20.30 19.82
CA VAL A 183 -24.91 -20.70 21.06
C VAL A 183 -25.35 -19.49 21.89
N GLN A 184 -24.51 -18.46 22.00
CA GLN A 184 -24.75 -17.24 22.77
C GLN A 184 -25.11 -16.09 21.83
N ALA A 185 -26.18 -15.36 22.15
CA ALA A 185 -26.65 -14.25 21.32
C ALA A 185 -25.68 -13.05 21.30
N ASP A 186 -24.91 -12.88 22.36
CA ASP A 186 -23.97 -11.77 22.59
C ASP A 186 -22.50 -12.13 22.28
N ALA A 187 -22.24 -13.33 21.75
CA ALA A 187 -20.89 -13.84 21.48
C ALA A 187 -20.01 -12.88 20.66
N PHE A 188 -20.63 -12.04 19.83
CA PHE A 188 -19.95 -11.13 18.92
C PHE A 188 -20.06 -9.65 19.31
N ASP A 189 -20.73 -9.28 20.40
CA ASP A 189 -21.04 -7.89 20.73
C ASP A 189 -19.80 -6.99 20.81
N SER A 190 -18.73 -7.50 21.42
CA SER A 190 -17.47 -6.77 21.54
C SER A 190 -16.81 -6.54 20.18
N MET A 191 -16.75 -7.58 19.34
CA MET A 191 -16.18 -7.50 17.99
C MET A 191 -17.04 -6.63 17.06
N LYS A 192 -18.38 -6.68 17.18
CA LYS A 192 -19.29 -5.81 16.44
C LYS A 192 -19.05 -4.33 16.77
N ARG A 193 -18.88 -3.99 18.05
CA ARG A 193 -18.58 -2.61 18.47
C ARG A 193 -17.24 -2.12 17.92
N LEU A 194 -16.22 -2.97 17.91
CA LEU A 194 -14.92 -2.66 17.29
C LEU A 194 -15.05 -2.43 15.79
N ALA A 195 -15.77 -3.31 15.09
CA ALA A 195 -16.07 -3.18 13.67
C ALA A 195 -16.73 -1.82 13.37
N LEU A 196 -17.76 -1.42 14.13
CA LEU A 196 -18.42 -0.12 13.97
C LEU A 196 -17.46 1.07 14.16
N LEU A 197 -16.52 0.99 15.10
CA LEU A 197 -15.51 2.04 15.27
C LEU A 197 -14.57 2.14 14.05
N VAL A 198 -14.23 1.02 13.42
CA VAL A 198 -13.43 0.98 12.19
C VAL A 198 -14.21 1.59 11.02
N VAL A 199 -15.52 1.35 10.89
CA VAL A 199 -16.35 2.02 9.85
C VAL A 199 -16.23 3.54 9.95
N GLY A 200 -16.33 4.08 11.18
CA GLY A 200 -16.28 5.52 11.40
C GLY A 200 -14.89 6.14 11.23
N LYS A 201 -13.82 5.42 11.63
CA LYS A 201 -12.46 5.99 11.69
C LYS A 201 -11.51 5.53 10.59
N ARG A 202 -11.80 4.40 9.94
CA ARG A 202 -10.98 3.77 8.87
C ARG A 202 -9.51 3.59 9.24
N GLN A 203 -9.24 3.27 10.51
CA GLN A 203 -7.90 3.10 11.06
C GLN A 203 -7.81 1.84 11.89
N VAL A 204 -6.59 1.39 12.15
CA VAL A 204 -6.32 0.32 13.11
C VAL A 204 -6.79 0.75 14.50
N ILE A 205 -7.47 -0.15 15.20
CA ILE A 205 -7.91 0.06 16.58
C ILE A 205 -7.28 -1.02 17.45
N ARG A 206 -6.56 -0.61 18.49
CA ARG A 206 -6.00 -1.50 19.51
C ARG A 206 -6.55 -1.13 20.86
N LEU A 207 -7.02 -2.13 21.60
CA LEU A 207 -7.44 -1.98 22.98
C LEU A 207 -6.70 -3.02 23.81
N GLY A 208 -5.68 -2.60 24.56
CA GLY A 208 -4.97 -3.44 25.51
C GLY A 208 -5.48 -3.27 26.94
N ASN A 209 -5.02 -4.14 27.84
CA ASN A 209 -5.25 -4.01 29.28
C ASN A 209 -6.74 -3.86 29.70
N ILE A 210 -7.67 -4.47 28.94
CA ILE A 210 -9.11 -4.26 29.13
C ILE A 210 -9.58 -4.66 30.52
N GLN A 211 -9.13 -5.81 31.03
CA GLN A 211 -9.53 -6.27 32.37
C GLN A 211 -9.11 -5.30 33.48
N SER A 212 -7.93 -4.68 33.36
CA SER A 212 -7.46 -3.67 34.32
C SER A 212 -8.27 -2.38 34.22
N GLN A 213 -8.61 -1.94 33.01
CA GLN A 213 -9.46 -0.75 32.81
C GLN A 213 -10.89 -0.98 33.31
N VAL A 214 -11.46 -2.16 33.08
CA VAL A 214 -12.79 -2.53 33.58
C VAL A 214 -12.80 -2.56 35.11
N ARG A 215 -11.79 -3.16 35.76
CA ARG A 215 -11.63 -3.11 37.23
C ARG A 215 -11.58 -1.68 37.75
N TYR A 216 -10.83 -0.81 37.08
CA TYR A 216 -10.73 0.61 37.44
C TYR A 216 -12.07 1.34 37.31
N ILE A 217 -12.82 1.11 36.23
CA ILE A 217 -14.15 1.73 36.05
C ILE A 217 -15.13 1.24 37.12
N HIS A 218 -15.12 -0.06 37.44
CA HIS A 218 -15.96 -0.60 38.51
C HIS A 218 -15.60 -0.02 39.87
N SER A 219 -14.32 0.15 40.20
CA SER A 219 -13.89 0.72 41.49
C SER A 219 -14.22 2.20 41.65
N ILE A 220 -14.31 2.96 40.56
CA ILE A 220 -14.80 4.34 40.58
C ILE A 220 -16.32 4.36 40.76
N ARG A 221 -17.04 3.55 39.99
CA ARG A 221 -18.51 3.52 40.02
C ARG A 221 -19.08 2.95 41.32
N SER A 222 -18.34 2.09 42.02
CA SER A 222 -18.72 1.53 43.32
C SER A 222 -18.47 2.45 44.52
N LYS A 223 -18.00 3.69 44.30
CA LYS A 223 -17.96 4.73 45.36
C LYS A 223 -19.22 5.61 45.29
N PRO A 224 -20.32 5.31 46.00
CA PRO A 224 -21.26 6.36 46.37
C PRO A 224 -20.59 7.29 47.38
N LEU A 225 -20.89 8.59 47.28
CA LEU A 225 -20.62 9.55 48.36
C LEU A 225 -21.46 9.13 49.58
N GLY A 226 -20.86 8.36 50.47
CA GLY A 226 -21.46 7.93 51.74
C GLY A 226 -22.18 6.58 51.66
N GLN A 227 -21.81 5.70 52.58
CA GLN A 227 -22.38 4.39 52.92
C GLN A 227 -21.88 3.17 52.12
N ASP A 228 -21.48 2.16 52.91
CA ASP A 228 -21.01 0.80 52.66
C ASP A 228 -20.37 0.48 51.30
N GLN A 229 -19.07 0.17 51.36
CA GLN A 229 -18.29 -0.31 50.21
C GLN A 229 -18.97 -1.54 49.60
N PRO A 230 -19.42 -1.49 48.34
CA PRO A 230 -19.72 -2.71 47.61
C PRO A 230 -18.39 -3.44 47.41
N GLU A 231 -18.27 -4.68 47.89
CA GLU A 231 -17.15 -5.56 47.54
C GLU A 231 -17.04 -5.59 46.01
N VAL A 232 -15.95 -5.01 45.48
CA VAL A 232 -15.61 -5.17 44.07
C VAL A 232 -15.38 -6.67 43.88
N PRO A 233 -16.07 -7.36 42.95
CA PRO A 233 -15.84 -8.78 42.73
C PRO A 233 -14.34 -9.01 42.48
N ASN A 234 -13.69 -9.75 43.37
CA ASN A 234 -12.25 -10.04 43.29
C ASN A 234 -11.88 -10.81 42.01
N THR A 235 -12.88 -11.39 41.35
CA THR A 235 -12.76 -12.12 40.09
C THR A 235 -13.80 -11.60 39.11
N LEU A 236 -13.35 -10.78 38.15
CA LEU A 236 -14.12 -10.60 36.91
C LEU A 236 -14.15 -11.95 36.17
N PRO A 237 -15.23 -12.26 35.43
CA PRO A 237 -15.27 -13.43 34.56
C PRO A 237 -14.04 -13.42 33.62
N ALA A 238 -13.57 -14.61 33.25
CA ALA A 238 -12.50 -14.76 32.27
C ALA A 238 -12.93 -14.17 30.92
N GLY A 239 -12.64 -12.90 30.72
CA GLY A 239 -12.93 -12.16 29.50
C GLY A 239 -11.65 -11.85 28.73
N PRO A 240 -11.79 -11.27 27.54
CA PRO A 240 -10.63 -10.92 26.71
C PRO A 240 -9.75 -9.89 27.38
N SER A 241 -8.45 -10.00 27.17
CA SER A 241 -7.46 -9.10 27.75
C SER A 241 -7.06 -7.98 26.80
N SER A 242 -7.14 -8.24 25.50
CA SER A 242 -6.90 -7.23 24.46
C SER A 242 -7.67 -7.54 23.16
N TYR A 243 -7.85 -6.49 22.36
CA TYR A 243 -8.50 -6.54 21.06
C TYR A 243 -7.71 -5.77 20.00
N LEU A 244 -7.85 -6.22 18.77
CA LEU A 244 -7.35 -5.54 17.57
C LEU A 244 -8.45 -5.52 16.53
N ALA A 245 -8.65 -4.38 15.87
CA ALA A 245 -9.48 -4.29 14.69
C ALA A 245 -8.70 -3.61 13.56
N VAL A 246 -8.69 -4.24 12.40
CA VAL A 246 -7.92 -3.83 11.23
C VAL A 246 -8.91 -3.61 10.08
N PRO A 247 -8.96 -2.41 9.47
CA PRO A 247 -9.72 -2.22 8.24
C PRO A 247 -9.15 -3.13 7.14
N ILE A 248 -9.96 -3.55 6.20
CA ILE A 248 -9.54 -4.19 4.96
C ILE A 248 -9.90 -3.26 3.83
N LEU A 249 -8.86 -2.76 3.18
CA LEU A 249 -8.95 -1.72 2.18
C LEU A 249 -8.65 -2.30 0.80
N SER A 250 -9.49 -1.97 -0.17
CA SER A 250 -9.16 -2.14 -1.59
C SER A 250 -9.16 -0.75 -2.21
N PHE A 251 -7.99 -0.25 -2.62
CA PHE A 251 -7.81 1.10 -3.17
C PHE A 251 -8.49 2.20 -2.33
N ASP A 252 -8.15 2.26 -1.04
CA ASP A 252 -8.71 3.18 -0.02
C ASP A 252 -10.23 3.02 0.26
N THR A 253 -10.88 2.07 -0.40
CA THR A 253 -12.27 1.71 -0.12
C THR A 253 -12.31 0.66 0.98
N LEU A 254 -13.05 0.93 2.04
CA LEU A 254 -13.28 -0.04 3.11
C LEU A 254 -14.22 -1.14 2.61
N ILE A 255 -13.68 -2.34 2.41
CA ILE A 255 -14.44 -3.51 1.94
C ILE A 255 -14.72 -4.53 3.05
N GLY A 256 -14.08 -4.37 4.20
CA GLY A 256 -14.36 -5.16 5.39
C GLY A 256 -13.43 -4.83 6.55
N MET A 257 -13.53 -5.61 7.63
CA MET A 257 -12.73 -5.44 8.83
C MET A 257 -12.46 -6.79 9.48
N ILE A 258 -11.23 -6.99 9.91
CA ILE A 258 -10.86 -8.12 10.76
C ILE A 258 -10.88 -7.64 12.20
N CYS A 259 -11.59 -8.36 13.08
CA CYS A 259 -11.53 -8.16 14.51
C CYS A 259 -10.91 -9.39 15.17
N CYS A 260 -9.86 -9.16 15.97
CA CYS A 260 -9.15 -10.18 16.72
C CYS A 260 -9.34 -9.96 18.22
N GLU A 261 -9.32 -11.06 18.96
CA GLU A 261 -9.43 -11.06 20.41
C GLU A 261 -8.35 -11.98 21.00
N ALA A 262 -7.65 -11.47 22.03
CA ALA A 262 -6.72 -12.27 22.82
C ALA A 262 -7.28 -12.50 24.24
N SER A 263 -7.15 -13.73 24.71
CA SER A 263 -7.60 -14.18 26.03
C SER A 263 -6.43 -14.65 26.89
N GLY A 264 -6.69 -15.00 28.15
CA GLY A 264 -5.68 -15.63 29.01
C GLY A 264 -4.58 -14.69 29.51
N GLY A 265 -4.90 -13.41 29.76
CA GLY A 265 -3.95 -12.45 30.34
C GLY A 265 -2.98 -11.81 29.35
N GLN A 266 -3.17 -12.05 28.04
CA GLN A 266 -2.37 -11.41 26.98
C GLN A 266 -2.84 -9.97 26.73
N ALA A 267 -2.54 -9.07 27.67
CA ALA A 267 -3.00 -7.69 27.65
C ALA A 267 -2.37 -6.83 26.55
N GLU A 268 -1.24 -7.26 26.01
CA GLU A 268 -0.40 -6.56 25.01
C GLU A 268 -0.16 -7.46 23.79
N ALA A 269 -1.05 -8.44 23.55
CA ALA A 269 -0.90 -9.46 22.51
C ALA A 269 -0.60 -8.88 21.11
N PHE A 270 -1.13 -7.68 20.85
CA PHE A 270 -1.07 -7.03 19.55
C PHE A 270 0.01 -5.95 19.47
N ASP A 271 0.68 -5.57 20.55
CA ASP A 271 1.60 -4.42 20.57
C ASP A 271 2.81 -4.62 19.66
N ARG A 272 3.21 -5.88 19.45
CA ARG A 272 4.28 -6.27 18.53
C ARG A 272 3.95 -6.08 17.04
N LEU A 273 2.67 -5.97 16.69
CA LEU A 273 2.25 -5.79 15.30
C LEU A 273 2.26 -4.29 15.04
N GLU A 274 3.11 -3.79 14.17
CA GLU A 274 3.15 -2.35 13.87
C GLU A 274 1.96 -1.92 13.00
N ASP A 275 1.46 -0.68 13.18
CA ASP A 275 0.34 -0.15 12.39
C ASP A 275 0.66 -0.13 10.89
N GLY A 276 1.90 0.21 10.52
CA GLY A 276 2.34 0.18 9.13
C GLY A 276 2.27 -1.21 8.51
N PHE A 277 2.70 -2.25 9.24
CA PHE A 277 2.57 -3.64 8.82
C PHE A 277 1.11 -4.03 8.63
N LEU A 278 0.24 -3.69 9.59
CA LEU A 278 -1.18 -4.01 9.52
C LEU A 278 -1.91 -3.29 8.38
N LEU A 279 -1.53 -2.05 8.06
CA LEU A 279 -2.09 -1.31 6.94
C LEU A 279 -1.61 -1.85 5.58
N MET A 280 -0.34 -2.25 5.47
CA MET A 280 0.18 -2.94 4.30
C MET A 280 -0.54 -4.29 4.09
N LEU A 281 -0.68 -5.05 5.17
CA LEU A 281 -1.43 -6.30 5.18
C LEU A 281 -2.90 -6.08 4.78
N SER A 282 -3.56 -5.07 5.36
CA SER A 282 -4.92 -4.67 5.02
C SER A 282 -5.11 -4.46 3.53
N SER A 283 -4.24 -3.65 2.91
CA SER A 283 -4.31 -3.35 1.49
C SER A 283 -4.11 -4.60 0.64
N LYS A 284 -3.11 -5.42 0.98
CA LYS A 284 -2.82 -6.64 0.21
C LYS A 284 -3.90 -7.69 0.34
N LEU A 285 -4.47 -7.86 1.53
CA LEU A 285 -5.62 -8.74 1.73
C LEU A 285 -6.85 -8.27 0.96
N GLY A 286 -7.07 -6.96 0.84
CA GLY A 286 -8.16 -6.43 0.04
C GLY A 286 -8.00 -6.69 -1.45
N GLU A 287 -6.77 -6.58 -1.99
CA GLU A 287 -6.45 -7.00 -3.36
C GLU A 287 -6.66 -8.51 -3.54
N THR A 288 -6.20 -9.33 -2.58
CA THR A 288 -6.32 -10.79 -2.63
C THR A 288 -7.77 -11.27 -2.54
N LEU A 289 -8.62 -10.63 -1.73
CA LEU A 289 -10.06 -10.92 -1.68
C LEU A 289 -10.75 -10.64 -3.01
N ALA A 290 -10.35 -9.59 -3.73
CA ALA A 290 -10.87 -9.34 -5.06
C ALA A 290 -10.40 -10.41 -6.06
N ALA A 291 -9.14 -10.86 -5.94
CA ALA A 291 -8.58 -11.88 -6.82
C ALA A 291 -9.13 -13.30 -6.55
N SER A 292 -9.51 -13.62 -5.31
CA SER A 292 -9.98 -14.96 -4.93
C SER A 292 -11.29 -15.34 -5.65
N ALA A 293 -12.05 -14.36 -6.09
CA ALA A 293 -13.27 -14.55 -6.86
C ALA A 293 -13.06 -15.30 -8.20
N SER A 294 -11.83 -15.31 -8.72
CA SER A 294 -11.46 -15.97 -9.98
C SER A 294 -10.65 -17.27 -9.78
N VAL A 295 -10.58 -17.77 -8.54
CA VAL A 295 -9.74 -18.90 -8.17
C VAL A 295 -10.61 -20.06 -7.63
N ALA A 296 -10.16 -21.30 -7.81
CA ALA A 296 -10.85 -22.46 -7.27
C ALA A 296 -10.77 -22.50 -5.73
N GLU A 297 -11.81 -22.99 -5.06
CA GLU A 297 -11.92 -22.99 -3.59
C GLU A 297 -10.73 -23.65 -2.88
N GLN A 298 -10.21 -24.74 -3.46
CA GLN A 298 -9.04 -25.47 -2.97
C GLN A 298 -7.77 -24.61 -2.87
N ASP A 299 -7.70 -23.49 -3.59
CA ASP A 299 -6.53 -22.62 -3.68
C ASP A 299 -6.66 -21.36 -2.79
N TYR A 300 -7.78 -21.15 -2.09
CA TYR A 300 -7.98 -19.99 -1.20
C TYR A 300 -6.97 -19.95 -0.05
N GLY A 301 -6.81 -21.06 0.68
CA GLY A 301 -5.85 -21.16 1.77
C GLY A 301 -4.40 -20.88 1.34
N PRO A 302 -3.88 -21.51 0.28
CA PRO A 302 -2.58 -21.19 -0.31
C PRO A 302 -2.44 -19.71 -0.72
N LEU A 303 -3.45 -19.13 -1.37
CA LEU A 303 -3.45 -17.75 -1.83
C LEU A 303 -3.28 -16.76 -0.68
N PHE A 304 -4.05 -16.90 0.41
CA PHE A 304 -3.93 -16.02 1.57
C PHE A 304 -2.61 -16.20 2.32
N ARG A 305 -2.14 -17.44 2.51
CA ARG A 305 -0.83 -17.71 3.13
C ARG A 305 0.30 -17.07 2.33
N GLN A 306 0.29 -17.21 1.01
CA GLN A 306 1.28 -16.58 0.15
C GLN A 306 1.24 -15.04 0.23
N THR A 307 0.03 -14.46 0.28
CA THR A 307 -0.15 -13.01 0.44
C THR A 307 0.46 -12.51 1.75
N ILE A 308 0.14 -13.17 2.86
CA ILE A 308 0.64 -12.78 4.19
C ILE A 308 2.17 -12.91 4.26
N GLU A 309 2.74 -13.99 3.72
CA GLU A 309 4.20 -14.17 3.69
C GLU A 309 4.90 -13.14 2.80
N ARG A 310 4.31 -12.77 1.65
CA ARG A 310 4.84 -11.67 0.82
C ARG A 310 4.85 -10.35 1.57
N VAL A 311 3.75 -9.99 2.22
CA VAL A 311 3.66 -8.77 3.05
C VAL A 311 4.74 -8.79 4.14
N ARG A 312 4.93 -9.93 4.79
CA ARG A 312 5.95 -10.08 5.83
C ARG A 312 7.36 -9.86 5.29
N LEU A 313 7.68 -10.43 4.14
CA LEU A 313 8.98 -10.25 3.48
C LEU A 313 9.19 -8.80 3.02
N GLU A 314 8.17 -8.19 2.42
CA GLU A 314 8.19 -6.78 2.00
C GLU A 314 8.36 -5.85 3.20
N TRP A 315 7.62 -6.08 4.28
CA TRP A 315 7.75 -5.33 5.52
C TRP A 315 9.14 -5.50 6.15
N THR A 316 9.67 -6.72 6.17
CA THR A 316 11.02 -7.00 6.69
C THR A 316 12.05 -6.24 5.86
N LYS A 317 11.95 -6.27 4.53
CA LYS A 317 12.85 -5.53 3.63
C LYS A 317 12.73 -4.01 3.79
N ALA A 318 11.52 -3.50 3.98
CA ALA A 318 11.28 -2.06 4.20
C ALA A 318 11.73 -1.60 5.60
N SER A 319 11.71 -2.51 6.58
CA SER A 319 12.13 -2.27 7.96
C SER A 319 13.61 -2.61 8.19
N GLU A 320 14.25 -3.30 7.25
CA GLU A 320 15.69 -3.49 7.25
C GLU A 320 16.34 -2.12 7.25
N PRO A 321 17.26 -1.86 8.19
CA PRO A 321 17.96 -0.59 8.18
C PRO A 321 18.66 -0.43 6.84
N PHE A 322 18.41 0.64 6.07
CA PHE A 322 19.05 0.90 4.77
C PHE A 322 20.59 0.75 4.77
N HIS A 323 21.23 0.76 5.94
CA HIS A 323 22.66 0.50 6.08
C HIS A 323 23.07 -0.97 5.88
N THR A 324 22.13 -1.93 5.84
CA THR A 324 22.40 -3.34 5.50
C THR A 324 22.79 -3.49 4.03
N GLU A 325 22.36 -2.56 3.17
CA GLU A 325 22.77 -2.47 1.75
C GLU A 325 24.17 -1.86 1.55
N LEU A 326 24.74 -1.25 2.59
CA LEU A 326 26.10 -0.73 2.54
C LEU A 326 27.09 -1.91 2.65
N SER A 327 28.06 -1.95 1.74
CA SER A 327 29.23 -2.79 1.94
C SER A 327 29.96 -2.38 3.22
N ALA A 328 30.76 -3.30 3.79
CA ALA A 328 31.59 -3.01 4.97
C ALA A 328 32.42 -1.73 4.80
N ARG A 329 32.93 -1.49 3.59
CA ARG A 329 33.72 -0.30 3.28
C ARG A 329 32.88 0.98 3.23
N GLU A 330 31.69 0.93 2.65
CA GLU A 330 30.76 2.06 2.63
C GLU A 330 30.28 2.40 4.04
N ARG A 331 30.08 1.40 4.89
CA ARG A 331 29.71 1.57 6.30
C ARG A 331 30.81 2.31 7.08
N GLN A 332 32.06 1.91 6.92
CA GLN A 332 33.22 2.63 7.50
C GLN A 332 33.27 4.10 7.06
N VAL A 333 33.08 4.36 5.77
CA VAL A 333 33.04 5.73 5.23
C VAL A 333 31.87 6.52 5.84
N ALA A 334 30.66 5.94 5.92
CA ALA A 334 29.49 6.59 6.48
C ALA A 334 29.67 6.95 7.98
N ILE A 335 30.28 6.07 8.77
CA ILE A 335 30.62 6.32 10.18
C ILE A 335 31.57 7.51 10.30
N HIS A 336 32.65 7.55 9.51
CA HIS A 336 33.58 8.67 9.56
C HIS A 336 32.98 9.99 9.06
N VAL A 337 32.04 9.94 8.10
CA VAL A 337 31.27 11.12 7.69
C VAL A 337 30.44 11.65 8.87
N ALA A 338 29.77 10.76 9.60
CA ALA A 338 28.96 11.13 10.76
C ALA A 338 29.79 11.66 11.94
N GLN A 339 31.05 11.22 12.05
CA GLN A 339 32.04 11.78 12.99
C GLN A 339 32.59 13.16 12.57
N GLY A 340 32.17 13.69 11.41
CA GLY A 340 32.57 15.01 10.92
C GLY A 340 33.87 15.04 10.12
N HIS A 341 34.45 13.89 9.77
CA HIS A 341 35.69 13.86 8.97
C HIS A 341 35.45 14.29 7.51
N THR A 342 36.32 15.15 6.99
CA THR A 342 36.37 15.51 5.57
C THR A 342 36.84 14.34 4.70
N ASN A 343 36.53 14.34 3.40
CA ASN A 343 36.95 13.25 2.49
C ASN A 343 38.48 13.06 2.48
N ALA A 344 39.26 14.13 2.67
CA ALA A 344 40.72 14.06 2.78
C ALA A 344 41.19 13.39 4.08
N GLN A 345 40.49 13.61 5.20
CA GLN A 345 40.78 12.95 6.47
C GLN A 345 40.37 11.48 6.42
N ILE A 346 39.19 11.17 5.89
CA ILE A 346 38.71 9.79 5.70
C ILE A 346 39.69 9.01 4.80
N ALA A 347 40.18 9.63 3.73
CA ALA A 347 41.16 9.04 2.83
C ALA A 347 42.45 8.64 3.56
N LYS A 348 42.94 9.48 4.47
CA LYS A 348 44.09 9.18 5.31
C LYS A 348 43.81 8.05 6.30
N ILE A 349 42.68 8.10 7.01
CA ILE A 349 42.28 7.08 8.01
C ILE A 349 42.14 5.71 7.34
N LEU A 350 41.53 5.67 6.17
CA LEU A 350 41.21 4.45 5.46
C LEU A 350 42.30 4.01 4.44
N PHE A 351 43.42 4.73 4.34
CA PHE A 351 44.51 4.47 3.39
C PHE A 351 44.07 4.36 1.92
N VAL A 352 43.23 5.30 1.46
CA VAL A 352 42.73 5.37 0.07
C VAL A 352 42.84 6.78 -0.48
N SER A 353 42.55 6.98 -1.78
CA SER A 353 42.55 8.33 -2.36
C SER A 353 41.31 9.14 -1.93
N PRO A 354 41.39 10.48 -1.83
CA PRO A 354 40.22 11.33 -1.61
C PRO A 354 39.11 11.14 -2.66
N ARG A 355 39.49 10.86 -3.92
CA ARG A 355 38.55 10.55 -5.00
C ARG A 355 37.76 9.28 -4.73
N THR A 356 38.42 8.24 -4.21
CA THR A 356 37.77 6.98 -3.81
C THR A 356 36.74 7.22 -2.72
N VAL A 357 37.05 8.06 -1.72
CA VAL A 357 36.09 8.43 -0.66
C VAL A 357 34.90 9.19 -1.25
N THR A 358 35.12 10.14 -2.15
CA THR A 358 34.01 10.86 -2.82
C THR A 358 33.08 9.89 -3.53
N THR A 359 33.61 8.94 -4.29
CA THR A 359 32.80 7.90 -4.96
C THR A 359 32.03 7.03 -3.96
N HIS A 360 32.63 6.67 -2.82
CA HIS A 360 31.90 5.95 -1.77
C HIS A 360 30.77 6.79 -1.18
N VAL A 361 31.01 8.08 -0.90
CA VAL A 361 29.97 8.99 -0.37
C VAL A 361 28.81 9.14 -1.35
N GLU A 362 29.09 9.28 -2.65
CA GLU A 362 28.06 9.35 -3.69
C GLU A 362 27.22 8.06 -3.76
N ARG A 363 27.87 6.89 -3.71
CA ARG A 363 27.18 5.60 -3.67
C ARG A 363 26.36 5.42 -2.40
N ILE A 364 26.88 5.84 -1.25
CA ILE A 364 26.13 5.83 0.02
C ILE A 364 24.89 6.72 -0.08
N PHE A 365 25.01 7.91 -0.68
CA PHE A 365 23.87 8.81 -0.88
C PHE A 365 22.79 8.18 -1.77
N GLN A 366 23.20 7.51 -2.85
CA GLN A 366 22.28 6.79 -3.72
C GLN A 366 21.61 5.61 -2.99
N LYS A 367 22.39 4.75 -2.33
CA LYS A 367 21.88 3.57 -1.62
C LYS A 367 20.95 3.92 -0.47
N LEU A 368 21.32 4.91 0.34
CA LEU A 368 20.51 5.34 1.48
C LEU A 368 19.45 6.38 1.12
N GLN A 369 19.36 6.79 -0.15
CA GLN A 369 18.50 7.86 -0.64
C GLN A 369 18.61 9.17 0.17
N VAL A 370 19.81 9.51 0.63
CA VAL A 370 20.07 10.74 1.40
C VAL A 370 20.70 11.80 0.51
N SER A 371 20.24 13.04 0.64
CA SER A 371 20.65 14.15 -0.21
C SER A 371 21.87 14.93 0.29
N SER A 372 22.31 14.68 1.53
CA SER A 372 23.43 15.44 2.11
C SER A 372 24.14 14.70 3.23
N ARG A 373 25.36 15.17 3.53
CA ARG A 373 26.17 14.69 4.66
C ARG A 373 25.49 14.90 6.01
N ALA A 374 24.71 15.97 6.16
CA ALA A 374 23.97 16.25 7.39
C ALA A 374 22.87 15.21 7.60
N VAL A 375 22.13 14.88 6.54
CA VAL A 375 21.10 13.81 6.56
C VAL A 375 21.75 12.44 6.82
N LEU A 376 22.88 12.14 6.18
CA LEU A 376 23.65 10.91 6.46
C LEU A 376 24.10 10.83 7.92
N THR A 377 24.62 11.93 8.48
CA THR A 377 25.08 11.99 9.87
C THR A 377 23.93 11.71 10.84
N ARG A 378 22.78 12.36 10.62
CA ARG A 378 21.57 12.13 11.40
C ARG A 378 21.11 10.68 11.33
N TYR A 379 21.09 10.10 10.13
CA TYR A 379 20.71 8.71 9.90
C TYR A 379 21.62 7.73 10.67
N VAL A 380 22.95 7.92 10.61
CA VAL A 380 23.93 7.09 11.32
C VAL A 380 23.75 7.19 12.84
N MET A 381 23.42 8.39 13.36
CA MET A 381 23.13 8.60 14.78
C MET A 381 21.80 7.95 15.22
N GLU A 382 20.71 8.17 14.49
CA GLU A 382 19.38 7.62 14.81
C GLU A 382 19.37 6.08 14.81
N LYS A 383 20.18 5.46 13.95
CA LYS A 383 20.29 4.00 13.86
C LYS A 383 21.39 3.39 14.75
N GLY A 384 22.04 4.20 15.61
CA GLY A 384 23.04 3.70 16.57
C GLY A 384 24.32 3.15 15.94
N LEU A 385 24.62 3.50 14.69
CA LEU A 385 25.72 2.90 13.92
C LEU A 385 27.12 3.35 14.35
N LEU A 386 27.22 4.34 15.24
CA LEU A 386 28.50 4.84 15.74
C LEU A 386 29.21 3.84 16.67
N THR A 387 28.48 2.89 17.25
CA THR A 387 29.02 1.90 18.19
C THR A 387 29.50 0.61 17.54
N ASP A 388 29.19 0.39 16.26
CA ASP A 388 29.70 -0.75 15.49
C ASP A 388 31.14 -0.46 15.04
N HIS A 389 32.11 -0.66 15.94
CA HIS A 389 33.52 -0.70 15.56
C HIS A 389 33.82 -2.00 14.81
N PRO A 390 34.30 -1.95 13.55
CA PRO A 390 34.63 -3.15 12.78
C PRO A 390 35.86 -3.93 13.31
N ASP A 391 36.50 -3.46 14.38
CA ASP A 391 37.71 -4.05 14.96
C ASP A 391 37.42 -4.96 16.18
N SER A 392 36.15 -5.33 16.44
CA SER A 392 35.79 -6.18 17.58
C SER A 392 35.86 -7.70 17.34
N ASP A 393 36.36 -8.14 16.18
CA ASP A 393 36.68 -9.54 15.91
C ASP A 393 38.16 -9.70 15.57
N HIS A 394 39.00 -9.76 16.60
CA HIS A 394 40.33 -10.40 16.56
C HIS A 394 40.69 -11.02 17.91
#